data_AF-A0A945QT18-F1
#
_entry.id   AF-A0A945QT18-F1
#
_cell.length_a   1.000
_cell.length_b   1.000
_cell.length_c   1.000
_cell.angle_alpha   90.00
_cell.angle_beta   90.00
_cell.angle_gamma   90.00
#
_symmetry.space_group_name_H-M   'P 1'
#
loop_
_entity.id
_entity.type
_entity.pdbx_description
1 polymer ?
#
loop_
_entity_poly.entity_id
_entity_poly.type
_entity_poly.pdbx_seq_one_letter_code
_entity_poly.pdbx_strand_id
1 'polypeptide(L)' 'MSIPVIFDTDIDDTWALGFLLRCPELDVKLVTTDRGRPEYRAKLCCQILEAGGRQGLPVGLGTESQGQ' A
#
# COMPACT_ATOMS: atom_id res chain seq x y z
N MET A 1 12.10 -10.02 -16.61
CA MET A 1 12.34 -8.68 -16.04
C MET A 1 11.07 -8.28 -15.31
N SER A 2 11.17 -7.80 -14.08
CA SER A 2 10.00 -7.29 -13.34
C SER A 2 9.77 -5.82 -13.68
N ILE A 3 8.50 -5.41 -13.71
CA ILE A 3 8.07 -4.05 -14.00
C ILE A 3 7.98 -3.28 -12.68
N PRO A 4 8.71 -2.17 -12.49
CA PRO A 4 8.62 -1.39 -11.28
C PRO A 4 7.27 -0.67 -11.21
N VAL A 5 6.60 -0.73 -10.06
CA VAL A 5 5.28 -0.10 -9.87
C VAL A 5 5.19 0.68 -8.56
N ILE A 6 4.39 1.74 -8.57
CA ILE A 6 3.88 2.44 -7.39
C ILE A 6 2.40 2.07 -7.28
N PHE A 7 1.97 1.65 -6.10
CA PHE A 7 0.59 1.24 -5.86
C PHE A 7 -0.10 2.25 -4.95
N ASP A 8 -1.11 2.96 -5.47
CA ASP A 8 -1.93 3.91 -4.73
C ASP A 8 -3.29 3.26 -4.40
N THR A 9 -3.70 3.30 -3.13
CA THR A 9 -4.89 2.57 -2.66
C THR A 9 -5.63 3.31 -1.54
N ASP A 10 -6.95 3.19 -1.53
CA ASP A 10 -7.85 3.67 -0.46
C ASP A 10 -8.07 2.63 0.67
N ILE A 11 -7.38 1.47 0.57
CA ILE A 11 -7.35 0.32 1.50
C ILE A 11 -8.55 -0.62 1.45
N ASP A 12 -9.64 -0.24 0.78
CA ASP A 12 -10.74 -1.17 0.58
C ASP A 12 -10.32 -2.36 -0.32
N ASP A 13 -9.26 -2.19 -1.12
CA ASP A 13 -8.63 -3.19 -1.98
C ASP A 13 -7.50 -4.02 -1.31
N THR A 14 -7.66 -4.45 -0.06
CA THR A 14 -6.66 -5.29 0.64
C THR A 14 -6.22 -6.54 -0.14
N TRP A 15 -7.13 -7.11 -0.94
CA TRP A 15 -6.87 -8.24 -1.82
C TRP A 15 -5.96 -7.88 -3.01
N ALA A 16 -6.10 -6.67 -3.56
CA ALA A 16 -5.25 -6.21 -4.65
C ALA A 16 -3.80 -6.06 -4.19
N LEU A 17 -3.57 -5.49 -2.99
CA LEU A 17 -2.24 -5.44 -2.40
C LEU A 17 -1.68 -6.85 -2.16
N GLY A 18 -2.47 -7.74 -1.56
CA GLY A 18 -2.05 -9.13 -1.32
C GLY A 18 -1.70 -9.89 -2.60
N PHE A 19 -2.48 -9.69 -3.67
CA PHE A 19 -2.22 -10.28 -4.98
C PHE A 19 -0.97 -9.69 -5.62
N LEU A 20 -0.83 -8.36 -5.61
CA LEU A 20 0.31 -7.63 -6.14
C LEU A 20 1.63 -8.12 -5.53
N LEU A 21 1.68 -8.37 -4.22
CA LEU A 21 2.87 -8.90 -3.54
C LEU A 21 3.26 -10.32 -4.00
N ARG A 22 2.35 -11.04 -4.67
CA ARG A 22 2.55 -12.38 -5.23
C ARG A 22 2.76 -12.41 -6.74
N CYS A 23 2.71 -11.28 -7.43
CA CYS A 23 3.00 -11.19 -8.86
C CYS A 23 4.52 -11.08 -9.10
N PRO A 24 5.22 -12.13 -9.55
CA PRO A 24 6.66 -12.06 -9.81
C PRO A 24 7.03 -11.11 -10.97
N GLU A 25 6.07 -10.78 -11.83
CA GLU A 25 6.24 -9.83 -12.93
C GLU A 25 6.27 -8.37 -12.44
N LEU A 26 5.83 -8.09 -11.21
CA LEU A 26 5.71 -6.74 -10.67
C LEU A 26 6.66 -6.55 -9.49
N ASP A 27 7.34 -5.41 -9.47
CA ASP A 27 8.29 -5.03 -8.43
C ASP A 27 7.79 -3.76 -7.74
N VAL A 28 7.05 -3.95 -6.65
CA VAL A 28 6.46 -2.85 -5.88
C VAL A 28 7.58 -2.04 -5.24
N LYS A 29 7.65 -0.75 -5.57
CA LYS A 29 8.65 0.18 -5.01
C LYS A 29 8.12 1.06 -3.91
N LEU A 30 6.81 1.30 -3.89
CA LEU A 30 6.14 2.19 -2.95
C LEU A 30 4.65 1.85 -2.93
N VAL A 31 4.06 1.89 -1.74
CA VAL A 31 2.61 1.90 -1.58
C VAL A 31 2.18 3.26 -1.02
N THR A 32 1.18 3.92 -1.60
CA THR A 32 0.60 5.16 -1.10
C THR A 32 -0.85 4.94 -0.68
N THR A 33 -1.29 5.69 0.34
CA THR A 33 -2.65 5.59 0.87
C THR A 33 -3.47 6.83 0.50
N ASP A 34 -4.77 6.66 0.27
CA ASP A 34 -5.67 7.76 -0.09
C ASP A 34 -6.10 8.64 1.12
N ARG A 35 -6.78 9.76 0.83
CA ARG A 35 -7.15 10.84 1.75
C ARG A 35 -8.14 10.45 2.83
N GLY A 36 -8.00 11.03 4.02
CA GLY A 36 -8.98 10.91 5.10
C GLY A 36 -8.68 9.75 6.05
N ARG A 37 -7.78 10.01 7.02
CA ARG A 37 -7.15 9.10 7.99
C ARG A 37 -5.84 8.46 7.51
N PRO A 38 -4.85 9.28 7.11
CA PRO A 38 -3.60 8.78 6.53
C PRO A 38 -2.82 7.84 7.47
N GLU A 39 -2.76 8.13 8.77
CA GLU A 39 -2.05 7.25 9.71
C GLU A 39 -2.74 5.89 9.91
N TYR A 40 -4.06 5.89 10.09
CA TYR A 40 -4.83 4.66 10.27
C TYR A 40 -4.69 3.77 9.03
N ARG A 41 -4.81 4.38 7.85
CA ARG A 41 -4.66 3.68 6.60
C ARG A 41 -3.24 3.13 6.43
N ALA A 42 -2.21 3.95 6.59
CA ALA A 42 -0.85 3.45 6.48
C ALA A 42 -0.54 2.31 7.47
N LYS A 43 -1.08 2.35 8.69
CA LYS A 43 -0.97 1.24 9.65
C LYS A 43 -1.57 -0.06 9.13
N LEU A 44 -2.78 -0.02 8.55
CA LEU A 44 -3.41 -1.19 7.92
C LEU A 44 -2.56 -1.72 6.75
N CYS A 45 -2.04 -0.82 5.91
CA CYS A 45 -1.16 -1.20 4.81
C CYS A 45 0.11 -1.90 5.32
N CYS A 46 0.75 -1.34 6.37
CA CYS A 46 1.91 -1.95 7.00
C CYS A 46 1.61 -3.36 7.55
N GLN A 47 0.44 -3.58 8.16
CA GLN A 47 0.04 -4.90 8.66
C GLN A 47 -0.10 -5.93 7.52
N ILE A 48 -0.64 -5.54 6.37
CA ILE A 48 -0.74 -6.41 5.19
C ILE A 48 0.66 -6.71 4.62
N LEU A 49 1.50 -5.68 4.49
CA LEU A 49 2.89 -5.84 4.05
C LEU A 49 3.68 -6.77 4.97
N GLU A 50 3.49 -6.64 6.29
CA GLU A 50 4.09 -7.50 7.30
C GLU A 50 3.63 -8.95 7.15
N ALA A 51 2.32 -9.19 7.01
CA ALA A 51 1.78 -10.52 6.75
C ALA A 51 2.29 -11.13 5.43
N GLY A 52 2.58 -10.29 4.43
CA GLY A 52 3.18 -10.67 3.15
C GLY A 52 4.71 -10.82 3.17
N GLY A 53 5.38 -10.58 4.31
CA GLY A 53 6.85 -10.65 4.41
C GLY A 53 7.59 -9.51 3.71
N ARG A 54 6.95 -8.35 3.55
CA ARG A 54 7.43 -7.18 2.78
C ARG A 54 7.57 -5.92 3.63
N GLN A 55 8.01 -6.08 4.88
CA GLN A 55 8.16 -5.02 5.89
C GLN A 55 9.11 -3.88 5.47
N GLY A 56 9.99 -4.10 4.50
CA GLY A 56 10.93 -3.11 3.98
C GLY A 56 10.37 -2.18 2.90
N LEU A 57 9.12 -2.38 2.45
CA LEU A 57 8.50 -1.50 1.45
C LEU A 57 8.07 -0.17 2.10
N PRO A 58 8.44 0.98 1.51
CA PRO A 58 7.99 2.27 2.02
C PRO A 58 6.47 2.42 1.82
N VAL A 59 5.82 3.06 2.80
CA VAL A 59 4.41 3.43 2.75
C VAL A 59 4.28 4.94 2.84
N GLY A 60 3.73 5.56 1.79
CA GLY A 60 3.41 6.98 1.74
C GLY A 60 2.07 7.28 2.39
N LEU A 61 2.07 8.30 3.24
CA LEU A 61 0.85 8.80 3.88
C LEU A 61 0.03 9.61 2.88
N GLY A 62 -1.27 9.33 2.82
CA GLY A 62 -2.22 10.18 2.12
C GLY A 62 -2.37 11.56 2.76
N THR A 63 -3.14 12.43 2.13
CA THR A 63 -3.45 13.73 2.72
C THR A 63 -4.50 13.59 3.80
N GLU A 64 -4.33 14.28 4.91
CA GLU A 64 -5.40 14.42 5.88
C GLU A 64 -6.56 15.23 5.26
N SER A 65 -7.74 14.62 5.20
CA SER A 65 -8.97 15.33 4.89
C SER A 65 -9.66 15.62 6.21
N GLN A 66 -9.57 16.85 6.69
CA GLN A 66 -10.58 17.40 7.60
C GLN A 66 -11.87 17.41 6.77
N GLY A 67 -12.95 16.79 7.25
CA GLY A 67 -14.18 16.59 6.47
C GLY A 67 -14.65 17.88 5.78
N GLN A 68 -15.14 17.74 4.55
CA GLN A 68 -15.94 18.77 3.90
C GLN A 68 -17.36 18.73 4.47
#